data_AF-A0A947C2I2-F1
#
_entry.id   AF-A0A947C2I2-F1
#
_cell.length_a   1.000
_cell.length_b   1.000
_cell.length_c   1.000
_cell.angle_alpha   90.00
_cell.angle_beta   90.00
_cell.angle_gamma   90.00
#
_symmetry.space_group_name_H-M   'P 1'
#
loop_
_entity.id
_entity.type
_entity.pdbx_description
1 polymer ?
#
loop_
_entity_poly.entity_id
_entity_poly.type
_entity_poly.pdbx_seq_one_letter_code
_entity_poly.pdbx_strand_id
1 'polypeptide(L)'
;WGLHDSTNLEFVRYAYLLLGPILLYLGTSVMTPDVERDIVDVCAAYWEMRTLYFSISALVWAWSVFMWPVFEGAFAPTMPVLVVLLGIAVLLRLSDSPKLHALLVPANLVVIVFHILVYARALGGVSATLE
;
A
#
# COMPACT_ATOMS: atom_id res chain seq x y z
N TRP A 1 5.58 9.13 36.82
CA TRP A 1 6.70 9.93 36.27
C TRP A 1 7.88 9.01 36.01
N GLY A 2 7.82 8.23 34.94
CA GLY A 2 8.85 7.21 34.67
C GLY A 2 8.46 6.30 33.51
N LEU A 3 8.20 6.88 32.34
CA LEU A 3 8.06 6.19 31.06
C LEU A 3 8.77 6.98 29.95
N HIS A 4 9.79 7.75 30.34
CA HIS A 4 10.83 8.30 29.48
C HIS A 4 12.01 7.31 29.37
N ASP A 5 11.70 6.02 29.22
CA ASP A 5 12.71 5.02 28.84
C ASP A 5 12.72 4.96 27.30
N SER A 6 13.37 5.97 26.75
CA SER A 6 13.25 6.49 25.38
C SER A 6 13.83 5.59 24.28
N THR A 7 14.37 4.41 24.61
CA THR A 7 15.02 3.53 23.64
C THR A 7 14.06 2.52 23.00
N ASN A 8 13.07 2.03 23.75
CA ASN A 8 12.10 1.05 23.23
C ASN A 8 11.08 1.68 22.27
N LEU A 9 10.71 2.93 22.50
CA LEU A 9 9.79 3.66 21.63
C LEU A 9 10.42 3.89 20.24
N GLU A 10 11.71 4.18 20.19
CA GLU A 10 12.48 4.37 18.96
C GLU A 10 12.66 3.05 18.20
N PHE A 11 12.93 1.94 18.90
CA PHE A 11 13.01 0.62 18.26
C PHE A 11 11.67 0.22 17.61
N VAL A 12 10.55 0.39 18.31
CA VAL A 12 9.22 0.05 17.77
C VAL A 12 8.88 0.92 16.56
N ARG A 13 9.17 2.23 16.62
CA ARG A 13 9.01 3.15 15.48
C ARG A 13 9.88 2.75 14.29
N TYR A 14 11.12 2.38 14.54
CA TYR A 14 12.04 1.95 13.50
C TYR A 14 11.63 0.62 12.87
N ALA A 15 11.25 -0.37 13.68
CA ALA A 15 10.70 -1.63 13.20
C ALA A 15 9.42 -1.42 12.37
N TYR A 16 8.54 -0.52 12.84
CA TYR A 16 7.33 -0.15 12.11
C TYR A 16 7.66 0.52 10.78
N LEU A 17 8.65 1.42 10.73
CA LEU A 17 9.09 2.06 9.49
C LEU A 17 9.60 1.03 8.47
N LEU A 18 10.37 0.03 8.92
CA LEU A 18 10.94 -1.01 8.06
C LEU A 18 9.89 -1.97 7.47
N LEU A 19 8.72 -2.13 8.11
CA LEU A 19 7.65 -2.98 7.58
C LEU A 19 7.18 -2.53 6.19
N GLY A 20 7.15 -1.22 5.91
CA GLY A 20 6.74 -0.71 4.59
C GLY A 20 7.63 -1.23 3.46
N PRO A 21 8.95 -0.96 3.47
CA PRO A 21 9.89 -1.47 2.48
C PRO A 21 9.89 -3.01 2.37
N ILE A 22 9.77 -3.73 3.49
CA ILE A 22 9.70 -5.20 3.49
C ILE A 22 8.45 -5.67 2.75
N LEU A 23 7.29 -5.08 3.03
CA LEU A 23 6.03 -5.44 2.37
C LEU A 23 6.06 -5.10 0.87
N LEU A 24 6.65 -3.96 0.50
CA LEU A 24 6.85 -3.59 -0.90
C LEU A 24 7.78 -4.58 -1.61
N TYR A 25 8.90 -4.94 -1.00
CA TYR A 25 9.83 -5.94 -1.53
C TYR A 25 9.15 -7.30 -1.73
N LEU A 26 8.37 -7.76 -0.73
CA LEU A 26 7.61 -9.00 -0.85
C LEU A 26 6.62 -8.91 -2.02
N GLY A 27 5.89 -7.80 -2.15
CA GLY A 27 4.95 -7.59 -3.25
C GLY A 27 5.62 -7.66 -4.62
N THR A 28 6.76 -7.00 -4.81
CA THR A 28 7.48 -6.98 -6.10
C THR A 28 8.15 -8.33 -6.40
N SER A 29 8.65 -9.03 -5.40
CA SER A 29 9.25 -10.36 -5.57
C SER A 29 8.25 -11.38 -6.12
N VAL A 30 7.00 -11.33 -5.64
CA VAL A 30 5.91 -12.19 -6.12
C VAL A 30 5.51 -11.87 -7.56
N MET A 31 5.62 -10.61 -7.97
CA MET A 31 5.29 -10.16 -9.32
C MET A 31 6.37 -10.43 -10.36
N THR A 32 7.49 -11.04 -9.98
CA THR A 32 8.56 -11.41 -10.92
C THR A 32 8.25 -12.81 -11.46
N PRO A 33 7.66 -12.95 -12.66
CA PRO A 33 7.43 -14.27 -13.23
C PRO A 33 8.77 -14.95 -13.54
N ASP A 34 8.86 -16.26 -13.28
CA ASP A 34 9.95 -17.07 -13.84
C ASP A 34 9.84 -17.02 -15.37
N VAL A 35 10.82 -16.39 -16.01
CA VAL A 35 10.87 -16.10 -17.46
C VAL A 35 11.16 -17.38 -18.29
N GLU A 36 10.92 -18.56 -17.74
CA GLU A 36 11.22 -19.85 -18.39
C GLU A 36 10.11 -20.34 -19.33
N ARG A 37 8.93 -19.70 -19.37
CA ARG A 37 7.80 -20.15 -20.22
C ARG A 37 7.57 -19.20 -21.40
N ASP A 38 7.79 -19.73 -22.61
CA ASP A 38 7.67 -19.04 -23.91
C ASP A 38 6.23 -18.56 -24.24
N ILE A 39 5.20 -19.09 -23.54
CA ILE A 39 3.80 -18.68 -23.68
C ILE A 39 3.18 -18.62 -22.28
N VAL A 40 2.88 -17.40 -21.80
CA VAL A 40 2.20 -17.18 -20.51
C VAL A 40 0.75 -16.80 -20.76
N ASP A 41 -0.17 -17.63 -20.29
CA ASP A 41 -1.57 -17.24 -20.15
C ASP A 41 -1.69 -16.21 -19.01
N VAL A 42 -1.82 -14.93 -19.39
CA VAL A 42 -1.89 -13.80 -18.46
C VAL A 42 -3.11 -13.90 -17.54
N CYS A 43 -4.23 -14.46 -18.02
CA CYS A 43 -5.43 -14.62 -17.23
C CYS A 43 -5.22 -15.68 -16.15
N ALA A 44 -4.71 -16.85 -16.53
CA ALA A 44 -4.40 -17.92 -15.58
C ALA A 44 -3.38 -17.47 -14.54
N ALA A 45 -2.29 -16.82 -14.98
CA ALA A 45 -1.26 -16.28 -14.09
C ALA A 45 -1.81 -15.23 -13.12
N TYR A 46 -2.69 -14.34 -13.59
CA TYR A 46 -3.36 -13.37 -12.73
C TYR A 46 -4.17 -14.06 -11.63
N TRP A 47 -5.02 -15.03 -11.99
CA TRP A 47 -5.88 -15.71 -11.02
C TRP A 47 -5.06 -16.52 -10.02
N GLU A 48 -3.94 -17.12 -10.43
CA GLU A 48 -3.02 -17.82 -9.53
C GLU A 48 -2.40 -16.89 -8.49
N MET A 49 -1.91 -15.71 -8.92
CA MET A 49 -1.20 -14.78 -8.06
C MET A 49 -2.11 -13.83 -7.26
N ARG A 50 -3.38 -13.65 -7.65
CA ARG A 50 -4.29 -12.63 -7.10
C ARG A 50 -4.33 -12.62 -5.57
N THR A 51 -4.43 -13.81 -4.99
CA THR A 51 -4.63 -13.99 -3.55
C THR A 51 -3.42 -13.49 -2.79
N LEU A 52 -2.21 -13.86 -3.23
CA LEU A 52 -0.98 -13.43 -2.59
C LEU A 52 -0.77 -11.93 -2.79
N TYR A 53 -0.93 -11.44 -4.02
CA TYR A 53 -0.78 -10.03 -4.36
C TYR A 53 -1.71 -9.12 -3.55
N PHE A 54 -3.02 -9.39 -3.53
CA PHE A 54 -3.97 -8.55 -2.80
C PHE A 54 -3.86 -8.70 -1.28
N SER A 55 -3.33 -9.83 -0.77
CA SER A 55 -3.01 -9.95 0.66
C SER A 55 -1.86 -9.02 1.05
N ILE A 56 -0.77 -9.02 0.27
CA ILE A 56 0.37 -8.12 0.51
C ILE A 56 -0.08 -6.67 0.34
N SER A 57 -0.87 -6.37 -0.69
CA SER A 57 -1.43 -5.02 -0.90
C SER A 57 -2.29 -4.56 0.28
N ALA A 58 -3.17 -5.41 0.82
CA ALA A 58 -3.95 -5.08 2.00
C ALA A 58 -3.07 -4.81 3.23
N LEU A 59 -1.99 -5.58 3.42
CA LEU A 59 -1.03 -5.33 4.49
C LEU A 59 -0.30 -3.99 4.31
N VAL A 60 0.11 -3.64 3.08
CA VAL A 60 0.74 -2.34 2.77
C VAL A 60 -0.20 -1.18 3.09
N TRP A 61 -1.48 -1.27 2.72
CA TRP A 61 -2.44 -0.20 2.97
C TRP A 61 -2.82 -0.10 4.45
N ALA A 62 -2.98 -1.23 5.13
CA ALA A 62 -3.17 -1.25 6.58
C ALA A 62 -1.98 -0.61 7.31
N TRP A 63 -0.76 -0.99 6.93
CA TRP A 63 0.47 -0.38 7.43
C TRP A 63 0.50 1.14 7.19
N SER A 64 0.13 1.59 5.98
CA SER A 64 0.08 3.02 5.63
C SER A 64 -0.93 3.79 6.49
N VAL A 65 -2.11 3.22 6.75
CA VAL A 65 -3.16 3.81 7.59
C VAL A 65 -2.65 4.07 9.02
N PHE A 66 -1.93 3.13 9.60
CA PHE A 66 -1.43 3.24 10.98
C PHE A 66 -0.08 3.95 11.09
N MET A 67 0.56 4.30 9.97
CA MET A 67 1.83 5.03 9.99
C MET A 67 1.68 6.40 10.66
N TRP A 68 0.72 7.22 10.22
CA TRP A 68 0.56 8.57 10.77
C TRP A 68 0.28 8.60 12.29
N PRO A 69 -0.65 7.78 12.84
CA PRO A 69 -0.86 7.73 14.29
C PRO A 69 0.36 7.28 15.10
N VAL A 70 1.17 6.37 14.57
CA VAL A 70 2.37 5.85 15.26
C VAL A 70 3.46 6.92 15.39
N PHE A 71 3.60 7.80 14.39
CA PHE A 71 4.62 8.85 14.38
C PHE A 71 4.12 10.20 14.93
N GLU A 72 2.93 10.64 14.52
CA GLU A 72 2.39 11.98 14.74
C GLU A 72 1.27 12.02 15.80
N GLY A 73 0.80 10.86 16.28
CA GLY A 73 -0.26 10.77 17.30
C GLY A 73 -1.67 11.16 16.81
N ALA A 74 -1.83 11.43 15.52
CA ALA A 74 -3.11 11.75 14.89
C ALA A 74 -3.27 10.96 13.58
N PHE A 75 -4.40 11.11 12.88
CA PHE A 75 -4.61 10.55 11.55
C PHE A 75 -4.34 11.58 10.46
N ALA A 76 -3.77 11.15 9.33
CA ALA A 76 -3.49 12.04 8.20
C ALA A 76 -4.80 12.52 7.53
N PRO A 77 -4.85 13.74 6.98
CA PRO A 77 -6.01 14.20 6.20
C PRO A 77 -6.35 13.31 5.00
N THR A 78 -5.35 12.60 4.46
CA THR A 78 -5.49 11.67 3.33
C THR A 78 -6.00 10.28 3.73
N MET A 79 -6.29 10.04 5.02
CA MET A 79 -6.81 8.77 5.55
C MET A 79 -7.97 8.16 4.75
N PRO A 80 -9.00 8.93 4.34
CA PRO A 80 -10.10 8.37 3.57
C PRO A 80 -9.64 7.65 2.29
N VAL A 81 -8.60 8.18 1.63
CA VAL A 81 -8.04 7.57 0.41
C VAL A 81 -7.34 6.26 0.74
N LEU A 82 -6.55 6.22 1.82
CA LEU A 82 -5.86 5.00 2.26
C LEU A 82 -6.84 3.90 2.69
N VAL A 83 -7.92 4.27 3.36
CA VAL A 83 -9.00 3.35 3.75
C VAL A 83 -9.73 2.80 2.51
N VAL A 84 -9.95 3.62 1.48
CA VAL A 84 -10.52 3.15 0.20
C VAL A 84 -9.58 2.15 -0.48
N LEU A 85 -8.28 2.43 -0.54
CA LEU A 85 -7.28 1.52 -1.12
C LEU A 85 -7.21 0.18 -0.37
N LEU A 86 -7.25 0.24 0.97
CA LEU A 86 -7.34 -0.95 1.81
C LEU A 86 -8.63 -1.75 1.53
N GLY A 87 -9.77 -1.06 1.48
CA GLY A 87 -11.05 -1.67 1.18
C GLY A 87 -11.07 -2.37 -0.17
N ILE A 88 -10.55 -1.72 -1.22
CA ILE A 88 -10.43 -2.32 -2.56
C ILE A 88 -9.52 -3.56 -2.53
N ALA A 89 -8.37 -3.49 -1.86
CA ALA A 89 -7.46 -4.64 -1.75
C ALA A 89 -8.10 -5.83 -1.04
N VAL A 90 -8.84 -5.59 0.06
CA VAL A 90 -9.58 -6.64 0.79
C VAL A 90 -10.71 -7.21 -0.08
N LEU A 91 -11.47 -6.37 -0.78
CA LEU A 91 -12.53 -6.84 -1.67
C LEU A 91 -11.99 -7.69 -2.82
N LEU A 92 -10.91 -7.26 -3.46
CA LEU A 92 -10.23 -8.01 -4.53
C LEU A 92 -9.56 -9.29 -4.02
N ARG A 93 -9.16 -9.33 -2.74
CA ARG A 93 -8.64 -10.55 -2.11
C ARG A 93 -9.73 -11.59 -1.88
N LEU A 94 -10.94 -11.16 -1.51
CA LEU A 94 -12.04 -12.04 -1.13
C LEU A 94 -12.98 -12.37 -2.28
N SER A 95 -12.92 -11.64 -3.38
CA SER A 95 -13.77 -11.86 -4.54
C SER A 95 -13.19 -12.91 -5.48
N ASP A 96 -14.08 -13.73 -6.04
CA ASP A 96 -13.81 -14.61 -7.16
C ASP A 96 -14.53 -14.13 -8.45
N SER A 97 -15.14 -12.94 -8.42
CA SER A 97 -15.94 -12.44 -9.54
C SER A 97 -15.07 -11.71 -10.57
N PRO A 98 -14.97 -12.22 -11.81
CA PRO A 98 -14.15 -11.57 -12.84
C PRO A 98 -14.60 -10.14 -13.16
N LYS A 99 -15.92 -9.88 -13.07
CA LYS A 99 -16.49 -8.54 -13.29
C LYS A 99 -16.04 -7.54 -12.23
N LEU A 100 -15.96 -7.99 -10.98
CA LEU A 100 -15.51 -7.15 -9.87
C LEU A 100 -14.02 -6.84 -10.01
N HIS A 101 -13.21 -7.82 -10.40
CA HIS A 101 -11.78 -7.62 -10.67
C HIS A 101 -11.55 -6.67 -11.84
N ALA A 102 -12.28 -6.83 -12.95
CA ALA A 102 -12.21 -5.95 -14.10
C ALA A 102 -12.57 -4.49 -13.77
N LEU A 103 -13.44 -4.26 -12.80
CA LEU A 103 -13.82 -2.92 -12.35
C LEU A 103 -12.85 -2.35 -11.31
N LEU A 104 -12.55 -3.12 -10.26
CA LEU A 104 -11.84 -2.62 -9.09
C LEU A 104 -10.33 -2.52 -9.29
N VAL A 105 -9.72 -3.35 -10.16
CA VAL A 105 -8.28 -3.22 -10.47
C VAL A 105 -7.94 -1.87 -11.09
N PRO A 106 -8.60 -1.42 -12.18
CA PRO A 106 -8.31 -0.09 -12.74
C PRO A 106 -8.76 1.03 -11.79
N ALA A 107 -9.87 0.86 -11.06
CA ALA A 107 -10.27 1.83 -10.05
C ALA A 107 -9.20 2.01 -8.97
N ASN A 108 -8.60 0.92 -8.48
CA ASN A 108 -7.50 0.94 -7.51
C ASN A 108 -6.32 1.75 -8.05
N LEU A 109 -5.94 1.51 -9.32
CA LEU A 109 -4.85 2.25 -9.97
C LEU A 109 -5.16 3.75 -10.05
N VAL A 110 -6.38 4.13 -10.43
CA VAL A 110 -6.81 5.53 -10.49
C VAL A 110 -6.72 6.19 -9.11
N VAL A 111 -7.15 5.50 -8.05
CA VAL A 111 -7.05 6.03 -6.67
C VAL A 111 -5.59 6.19 -6.25
N ILE A 112 -4.70 5.24 -6.58
CA ILE A 112 -3.25 5.36 -6.33
C ILE A 112 -2.67 6.58 -7.05
N VAL A 113 -2.96 6.74 -8.34
CA VAL A 113 -2.47 7.88 -9.14
C VAL A 113 -3.00 9.19 -8.57
N PHE A 114 -4.28 9.25 -8.23
CA PHE A 114 -4.89 10.42 -7.58
C PHE A 114 -4.18 10.76 -6.26
N HIS A 115 -3.92 9.75 -5.42
CA HIS A 115 -3.21 9.93 -4.15
C HIS A 115 -1.80 10.51 -4.36
N ILE A 116 -1.04 9.94 -5.30
CA ILE A 116 0.30 10.42 -5.66
C ILE A 116 0.23 11.87 -6.16
N LEU A 117 -0.73 12.22 -7.01
CA LEU A 117 -0.88 13.58 -7.53
C LEU A 117 -1.23 14.60 -6.45
N VAL A 118 -2.13 14.25 -5.52
CA VAL A 118 -2.47 15.10 -4.37
C VAL A 118 -1.22 15.34 -3.50
N TYR A 119 -0.45 14.28 -3.23
CA TYR A 119 0.76 14.39 -2.44
C TYR A 119 1.87 15.18 -3.15
N ALA A 120 2.08 14.93 -4.44
CA ALA A 120 3.05 15.67 -5.25
C ALA A 120 2.73 17.16 -5.32
N ARG A 121 1.46 17.55 -5.41
CA ARG A 121 1.04 18.97 -5.34
C ARG A 121 1.32 19.59 -3.98
N ALA A 122 1.10 18.85 -2.88
CA ALA A 122 1.44 19.33 -1.55
C ALA A 122 2.94 19.61 -1.41
N LEU A 123 3.80 18.75 -1.97
CA LEU A 123 5.26 18.97 -2.00
C LEU A 123 5.67 20.11 -2.94
N GLY A 124 5.10 20.17 -4.15
CA GLY A 124 5.40 21.20 -5.15
C GLY A 124 4.96 22.61 -4.74
N GLY A 125 3.87 22.74 -3.99
CA GLY A 125 3.42 24.01 -3.41
C GLY A 125 4.33 24.53 -2.29
N VAL A 126 4.98 23.63 -1.55
CA VAL A 126 5.98 24.00 -0.52
C VAL A 126 7.26 24.55 -1.17
N SER A 127 7.67 24.03 -2.32
CA SER A 127 8.81 24.58 -3.07
C SER A 127 8.54 25.96 -3.68
N ALA A 128 7.29 26.29 -4.03
CA ALA A 128 6.94 27.60 -4.60
C ALA A 128 6.82 28.74 -3.56
N THR A 129 6.88 28.43 -2.27
CA THR A 129 6.82 29.42 -1.17
C THR A 129 8.18 29.67 -0.51
N LEU A 130 9.22 28.99 -0.99
CA LEU A 130 10.62 29.14 -0.54
C LEU A 130 11.52 29.85 -1.57
N GLU A 131 10.92 30.38 -2.65
CA GLU A 131 11.54 31.33 -3.58
C GLU A 131 10.97 32.74 -3.36
#